data_AF-A0A558NH49-F1
#
_entry.id   AF-A0A558NH49-F1
#
_cell.length_a   1.000
_cell.length_b   1.000
_cell.length_c   1.000
_cell.angle_alpha   90.00
_cell.angle_beta   90.00
_cell.angle_gamma   90.00
#
_symmetry.space_group_name_H-M   'P 1'
#
loop_
_entity.id
_entity.type
_entity.pdbx_description
1 polymer ?
#
loop_
_entity_poly.entity_id
_entity_poly.type
_entity_poly.pdbx_seq_one_letter_code
_entity_poly.pdbx_strand_id
1 'polypeptide(L)' 'MDKAKASAKTGRSKKAKAVKNDAQLLIRINGEEREQFLALCEELDTSAAREIRRFIRGFIRKNQQTEES' A
#
# COMPACT_ATOMS: atom_id res chain seq x y z
N MET A 1 -55.29 6.64 0.46
CA MET A 1 -55.08 5.33 1.09
C MET A 1 -53.60 5.14 1.36
N ASP A 2 -53.21 5.69 2.51
CA ASP A 2 -52.27 5.15 3.49
C ASP A 2 -51.12 4.25 3.01
N LYS A 3 -49.87 4.71 3.21
CA LYS A 3 -49.15 4.37 4.45
C LYS A 3 -47.81 5.10 4.56
N ALA A 4 -47.68 5.88 5.62
CA ALA A 4 -46.39 6.21 6.22
C ALA A 4 -45.72 4.93 6.76
N LYS A 5 -44.38 4.84 6.67
CA LYS A 5 -43.61 4.14 7.70
C LYS A 5 -42.20 4.69 7.81
N ALA A 6 -41.97 5.42 8.89
CA ALA A 6 -40.67 5.72 9.45
C ALA A 6 -39.97 4.43 9.92
N SER A 7 -38.65 4.36 9.75
CA SER A 7 -37.75 3.49 10.52
C SER A 7 -36.33 4.06 10.33
N ALA A 8 -35.81 4.83 11.28
CA ALA A 8 -35.11 4.39 12.50
C ALA A 8 -33.61 4.72 12.34
N LYS A 9 -33.16 5.66 13.16
CA LYS A 9 -31.76 6.07 13.32
C LYS A 9 -31.01 4.93 14.02
N THR A 10 -29.94 4.44 13.40
CA THR A 10 -28.95 3.59 14.09
C THR A 10 -27.58 4.25 13.97
N GLY A 11 -26.98 4.53 15.13
CA GLY A 11 -25.76 5.32 15.28
C GLY A 11 -24.59 4.77 14.46
N ARG A 12 -23.93 5.66 13.71
CA ARG A 12 -22.63 5.37 13.09
C ARG A 12 -21.57 5.39 14.17
N SER A 13 -21.22 4.21 14.67
CA SER A 13 -19.92 3.96 15.30
C SER A 13 -18.81 4.51 14.40
N LYS A 14 -18.00 5.44 14.92
CA LYS A 14 -16.82 6.00 14.24
C LYS A 14 -15.85 4.85 13.96
N LYS A 15 -15.93 4.24 12.78
CA LYS A 15 -14.88 3.34 12.28
C LYS A 15 -13.60 4.16 12.20
N ALA A 16 -12.56 3.73 12.92
CA ALA A 16 -11.22 4.24 12.73
C ALA A 16 -10.92 4.18 11.22
N LYS A 17 -10.60 5.33 10.63
CA LYS A 17 -10.32 5.45 9.20
C LYS A 17 -9.09 4.60 8.93
N ALA A 18 -9.27 3.40 8.37
CA ALA A 18 -8.16 2.56 7.96
C ALA A 18 -7.26 3.42 7.07
N VAL A 19 -6.00 3.58 7.46
CA VAL A 19 -5.00 4.29 6.66
C VAL A 19 -4.90 3.52 5.35
N LYS A 20 -5.53 4.05 4.31
CA LYS A 20 -5.49 3.45 3.00
C LYS A 20 -4.05 3.63 2.51
N ASN A 21 -3.46 2.55 2.00
CA ASN A 21 -2.23 2.66 1.23
C ASN A 21 -2.62 3.10 -0.20
N ASP A 22 -3.17 4.30 -0.33
CA ASP A 22 -3.77 4.83 -1.57
C ASP A 22 -2.81 5.72 -2.37
N ALA A 23 -1.64 6.05 -1.83
CA ALA A 23 -0.61 6.77 -2.57
C ALA A 23 0.10 5.84 -3.57
N GLN A 24 0.09 6.22 -4.85
CA GLN A 24 0.82 5.55 -5.93
C GLN A 24 2.19 6.22 -6.15
N LEU A 25 3.21 5.41 -6.40
CA LEU A 25 4.54 5.86 -6.81
C LEU A 25 4.78 5.44 -8.27
N LEU A 26 4.90 6.40 -9.18
CA LEU A 26 5.23 6.15 -10.59
C LEU A 26 6.75 6.27 -10.77
N ILE A 27 7.40 5.20 -11.24
CA ILE A 27 8.84 5.14 -11.45
C ILE A 27 9.10 4.80 -12.92
N ARG A 28 10.03 5.52 -13.55
CA ARG A 28 10.58 5.19 -14.88
C ARG A 28 11.95 4.57 -14.69
N ILE A 29 12.18 3.41 -15.29
CA ILE A 29 13.45 2.66 -15.30
C ILE A 29 13.68 2.10 -16.70
N ASN A 30 14.86 1.55 -16.96
CA ASN A 30 15.13 0.85 -18.22
C ASN A 30 14.20 -0.38 -18.34
N GLY A 31 13.78 -0.71 -19.57
CA GLY A 31 12.98 -1.89 -19.87
C GLY A 31 13.70 -3.20 -19.50
N GLU A 32 15.00 -3.29 -19.79
CA GLU A 32 15.80 -4.48 -19.45
C GLU A 32 15.87 -4.72 -17.94
N GLU A 33 16.12 -3.66 -17.16
CA GLU A 33 16.13 -3.72 -15.69
C GLU A 33 14.77 -4.14 -15.14
N ARG A 34 13.67 -3.62 -15.72
CA ARG A 34 12.31 -4.02 -15.36
C ARG A 34 12.09 -5.52 -15.59
N GLU A 35 12.49 -6.02 -16.75
CA GLU A 35 12.31 -7.44 -17.11
C GLU A 35 13.11 -8.36 -16.19
N GLN A 36 14.38 -8.03 -15.94
CA GLN A 36 15.22 -8.77 -14.99
C GLN A 36 14.62 -8.78 -13.58
N PHE A 37 14.13 -7.63 -13.11
CA PHE A 37 13.49 -7.53 -11.80
C PHE A 37 12.20 -8.35 -11.70
N LEU A 38 11.37 -8.35 -12.76
CA LEU A 38 10.14 -9.14 -12.79
C LEU A 38 10.42 -10.64 -12.86
N ALA A 39 11.38 -11.08 -13.67
CA ALA A 39 11.79 -12.48 -13.74
C ALA A 39 12.27 -13.01 -12.38
N LEU A 40 13.07 -12.22 -11.66
CA LEU A 40 13.48 -12.57 -10.30
C LEU A 40 12.31 -12.60 -9.31
N CYS A 41 11.32 -11.71 -9.47
CA CYS A 41 10.14 -11.76 -8.62
C CYS A 41 9.34 -13.06 -8.82
N GLU A 42 9.21 -13.51 -10.07
CA GLU A 42 8.53 -14.77 -10.41
C GLU A 42 9.29 -15.99 -9.86
N GLU A 43 10.61 -16.02 -10.00
CA GLU A 43 11.45 -17.09 -9.47
C GLU A 43 11.34 -17.22 -7.93
N LEU A 44 11.24 -16.08 -7.24
CA LEU A 44 11.15 -16.01 -5.77
C LEU A 44 9.72 -16.11 -5.22
N ASP A 45 8.72 -16.38 -6.07
CA ASP A 45 7.29 -16.38 -5.69
C ASP A 45 6.89 -15.13 -4.90
N THR A 46 7.28 -13.97 -5.43
CA THR A 46 7.02 -12.64 -4.88
C THR A 46 6.43 -11.70 -5.93
N SER A 47 5.89 -10.58 -5.48
CA SER A 47 5.44 -9.52 -6.40
C SER A 47 6.41 -8.35 -6.36
N ALA A 48 6.61 -7.71 -7.50
CA ALA A 48 7.33 -6.45 -7.62
C ALA A 48 6.90 -5.43 -6.55
N ALA A 49 5.59 -5.28 -6.35
CA ALA A 49 5.04 -4.38 -5.34
C ALA A 49 5.41 -4.77 -3.90
N ARG A 50 5.59 -6.06 -3.59
CA ARG A 50 6.03 -6.53 -2.27
C ARG A 50 7.50 -6.21 -2.05
N GLU A 51 8.35 -6.52 -3.03
CA GLU A 51 9.80 -6.27 -2.93
C GLU A 51 10.12 -4.78 -2.89
N ILE A 52 9.51 -3.95 -3.74
CA ILE A 52 9.72 -2.49 -3.71
C ILE A 52 9.28 -1.90 -2.37
N ARG A 53 8.13 -2.31 -1.82
CA ARG A 53 7.70 -1.82 -0.49
C ARG A 53 8.64 -2.28 0.62
N ARG A 54 9.16 -3.50 0.56
CA ARG A 54 10.12 -4.01 1.53
C ARG A 54 11.43 -3.23 1.45
N PHE A 55 11.93 -3.00 0.24
CA PHE A 55 13.12 -2.19 -0.02
C PHE A 55 12.94 -0.76 0.52
N ILE A 56 11.84 -0.08 0.19
CA ILE A 56 11.56 1.29 0.66
C ILE A 56 11.56 1.35 2.20
N ARG A 57 10.88 0.41 2.87
CA ARG A 57 10.85 0.37 4.35
C ARG A 57 12.24 0.11 4.94
N GLY A 58 13.01 -0.80 4.36
CA GLY A 58 14.37 -1.09 4.77
C GLY A 58 15.30 0.11 4.58
N PHE A 59 15.19 0.78 3.44
CA PHE A 59 15.94 1.98 3.11
C PHE A 59 15.63 3.12 4.09
N ILE A 60 14.35 3.40 4.39
CA ILE A 60 13.97 4.41 5.38
C ILE A 60 14.57 4.09 6.75
N ARG A 61 14.42 2.85 7.24
CA ARG A 61 14.96 2.45 8.54
C ARG A 61 16.47 2.61 8.62
N LYS A 62 17.19 2.17 7.59
CA LYS A 62 18.65 2.25 7.52
C LYS A 62 19.14 3.70 7.61
N ASN A 63 18.48 4.63 6.92
CA ASN A 63 18.91 6.03 6.90
C ASN A 63 18.41 6.83 8.12
N GLN A 64 17.30 6.46 8.74
CA GLN A 64 16.87 7.07 10.00
C GLN A 64 17.80 6.73 11.17
N GLN A 65 18.41 5.55 11.16
CA GLN A 65 19.39 5.14 12.18
C GLN A 65 20.74 5.85 12.02
N THR A 66 21.05 6.36 10.83
CA THR A 66 22.30 7.09 10.55
C THR A 66 22.26 8.54 11.07
N GLU A 67 21.08 9.12 11.28
CA GLU A 67 20.92 10.50 11.76
C GLU A 67 21.03 10.62 13.31
N GLU A 68 21.24 9.52 14.03
CA GLU A 68 21.42 9.50 15.49
C GLU A 68 22.87 9.11 15.91
N SER A 69 23.89 9.49 15.14
CA SER A 69 25.31 9.28 15.49
C SER A 69 26.14 10.55 15.40
#